data_AF-A0A5C9AT11-F1
#
_entry.id   AF-A0A5C9AT11-F1
#
_cell.length_a   1.000
_cell.length_b   1.000
_cell.length_c   1.000
_cell.angle_alpha   90.00
_cell.angle_beta   90.00
_cell.angle_gamma   90.00
#
_symmetry.space_group_name_H-M   'P 1'
#
loop_
_entity.id
_entity.type
_entity.pdbx_description
1 polymer ?
#
loop_
_entity_poly.entity_id
_entity_poly.type
_entity_poly.pdbx_seq_one_letter_code
_entity_poly.pdbx_strand_id
1 'polypeptide(L)'
;FPAMLKGYIDRVWNNGLAYGDGHKLPFNKVRWVALVGGDKESFVQMGWEKNISDYLKNMCSYLGIEDADVTFLCNTVVFDGEELHASYYQSLLSQVRDMVDAL
;
A
#
# COMPACT_ATOMS: atom_id res chain seq x y z
N PHE A 1 -5.84 -5.47 4.52
CA PHE A 1 -6.39 -4.10 4.37
C PHE A 1 -7.88 -4.10 4.66
N PRO A 2 -8.52 -2.94 4.95
CA PRO A 2 -9.92 -2.85 5.35
C PRO A 2 -10.90 -3.42 4.32
N ALA A 3 -12.05 -3.92 4.79
CA ALA A 3 -13.09 -4.53 3.94
C ALA A 3 -13.61 -3.56 2.86
N MET A 4 -13.66 -2.26 3.15
CA MET A 4 -14.05 -1.23 2.17
C MET A 4 -13.13 -1.22 0.95
N LEU A 5 -11.80 -1.30 1.14
CA LEU A 5 -10.85 -1.32 0.03
C LEU A 5 -10.94 -2.64 -0.75
N LYS A 6 -11.13 -3.77 -0.05
CA LYS A 6 -11.37 -5.06 -0.71
C LYS A 6 -12.63 -5.01 -1.57
N GLY A 7 -13.72 -4.46 -1.04
CA GLY A 7 -14.98 -4.29 -1.77
C GLY A 7 -14.86 -3.36 -2.98
N TYR A 8 -14.05 -2.30 -2.89
CA TYR A 8 -13.76 -1.45 -4.04
C TYR A 8 -13.05 -2.23 -5.15
N ILE A 9 -11.98 -2.96 -4.82
CA ILE A 9 -11.25 -3.80 -5.78
C ILE A 9 -12.20 -4.80 -6.44
N ASP A 10 -12.97 -5.55 -5.66
CA ASP A 10 -13.85 -6.60 -6.20
C ASP A 10 -14.96 -6.07 -7.11
N ARG A 11 -15.44 -4.85 -6.86
CA ARG A 11 -16.58 -4.28 -7.57
C ARG A 11 -16.17 -3.41 -8.75
N VAL A 12 -14.99 -2.78 -8.69
CA VAL A 12 -14.50 -1.85 -9.72
C VAL A 12 -13.47 -2.51 -10.62
N TRP A 13 -12.58 -3.35 -10.10
CA TRP A 13 -11.57 -4.03 -10.91
C TRP A 13 -12.13 -5.34 -11.47
N ASN A 14 -13.17 -5.21 -12.31
CA ASN A 14 -13.93 -6.33 -12.85
C ASN A 14 -13.70 -6.53 -14.36
N ASN A 15 -14.13 -7.70 -14.86
CA ASN A 15 -14.08 -8.06 -16.26
C ASN A 15 -14.90 -7.08 -17.13
N GLY A 16 -14.37 -6.69 -18.29
CA GLY A 16 -14.95 -5.72 -19.20
C GLY A 16 -14.70 -4.25 -18.81
N LEU A 17 -14.05 -4.00 -17.67
CA LEU A 17 -13.64 -2.66 -17.25
C LEU A 17 -12.13 -2.58 -17.00
N ALA A 18 -11.61 -3.41 -16.10
CA ALA A 18 -10.20 -3.38 -15.71
C ALA A 18 -9.36 -4.47 -16.41
N TYR A 19 -10.00 -5.55 -16.87
CA TYR A 19 -9.38 -6.65 -17.61
C TYR A 19 -10.39 -7.35 -18.54
N GLY A 20 -9.89 -8.16 -19.48
CA GLY A 20 -10.70 -8.90 -20.47
C GLY A 20 -10.96 -8.11 -21.75
N ASP A 21 -11.13 -8.80 -22.89
CA ASP A 21 -11.51 -8.25 -24.21
C ASP A 21 -10.83 -6.93 -24.64
N GLY A 22 -9.54 -6.79 -24.35
CA GLY A 22 -8.76 -5.59 -24.70
C GLY A 22 -8.96 -4.39 -23.75
N HIS A 23 -9.83 -4.52 -22.76
CA HIS A 23 -10.01 -3.53 -21.69
C HIS A 23 -8.86 -3.60 -20.69
N LYS A 24 -8.34 -2.42 -20.36
CA LYS A 24 -7.29 -2.20 -19.37
C LYS A 24 -7.56 -0.89 -18.63
N LEU A 25 -7.02 -0.80 -17.42
CA LEU A 25 -7.00 0.46 -16.69
C LEU A 25 -6.19 1.52 -17.46
N PRO A 26 -6.59 2.80 -17.44
CA PRO A 26 -5.93 3.86 -18.20
C PRO A 26 -4.59 4.32 -17.60
N PHE A 27 -4.05 3.56 -16.64
CA PHE A 27 -2.81 3.85 -15.93
C PHE A 27 -1.98 2.57 -15.78
N ASN A 28 -0.66 2.74 -15.70
CA ASN A 28 0.30 1.64 -15.58
C ASN A 28 1.15 1.71 -14.30
N LYS A 29 0.92 2.72 -13.44
CA LYS A 29 1.61 2.92 -12.16
C LYS A 29 0.62 2.88 -10.99
N VAL A 30 0.95 2.15 -9.92
CA VAL A 30 0.20 2.15 -8.65
C VAL A 30 1.17 2.19 -7.45
N ARG A 31 0.82 2.98 -6.43
CA ARG A 31 1.53 3.02 -5.15
C ARG A 31 0.57 2.76 -4.00
N TRP A 32 0.87 1.74 -3.21
CA TRP A 32 0.11 1.40 -2.02
C TRP A 32 0.84 1.94 -0.79
N VAL A 33 0.20 2.83 -0.04
CA VAL A 33 0.75 3.33 1.23
C VAL A 33 -0.05 2.71 2.38
N ALA A 34 0.58 1.79 3.10
CA ALA A 34 -0.04 1.03 4.18
C ALA A 34 0.47 1.52 5.54
N LEU A 35 -0.46 1.89 6.43
CA LEU A 35 -0.15 2.22 7.81
C LEU A 35 -0.15 0.93 8.66
N VAL A 36 0.93 0.70 9.38
CA VAL A 36 1.16 -0.46 10.25
C VAL A 36 1.37 0.05 11.67
N GLY A 37 0.61 -0.47 12.63
CA GLY A 37 0.69 -0.01 14.02
C GLY A 37 1.96 -0.47 14.74
N GLY A 38 2.46 -1.66 14.42
CA GLY A 38 3.66 -2.25 15.04
C GLY A 38 4.97 -1.84 14.38
N ASP A 39 6.07 -2.32 14.96
CA ASP A 39 7.43 -2.09 14.48
C ASP A 39 7.73 -2.84 13.17
N LYS A 40 8.69 -2.29 12.42
CA LYS A 40 9.04 -2.80 11.10
C LYS A 40 9.70 -4.17 11.19
N GLU A 41 10.60 -4.35 12.15
CA GLU A 41 11.37 -5.57 12.34
C GLU A 41 10.45 -6.77 12.60
N SER A 42 9.50 -6.66 13.51
CA SER A 42 8.50 -7.69 13.80
C SER A 42 7.59 -7.93 12.60
N PHE A 43 7.16 -6.87 11.91
CA PHE A 43 6.33 -6.98 10.70
C PHE A 43 7.03 -7.77 9.58
N VAL A 44 8.35 -7.59 9.41
CA VAL A 44 9.17 -8.35 8.47
C VAL A 44 9.37 -9.79 8.96
N GLN A 45 9.73 -9.99 10.23
CA GLN A 45 9.99 -11.31 10.82
C GLN A 45 8.76 -12.23 10.74
N MET A 46 7.56 -11.68 10.90
CA MET A 46 6.30 -12.41 10.76
C MET A 46 5.92 -12.67 9.29
N GLY A 47 6.70 -12.17 8.32
CA GLY A 47 6.47 -12.35 6.89
C GLY A 47 5.33 -11.51 6.31
N TRP A 48 4.78 -10.57 7.08
CA TRP A 48 3.62 -9.77 6.64
C TRP A 48 3.97 -8.81 5.51
N GLU A 49 5.14 -8.19 5.56
CA GLU A 49 5.63 -7.29 4.51
C GLU A 49 5.63 -7.98 3.15
N LYS A 50 6.24 -9.16 3.07
CA LYS A 50 6.32 -9.96 1.85
C LYS A 50 4.94 -10.40 1.39
N ASN A 51 4.13 -11.00 2.28
CA ASN A 51 2.83 -11.54 1.92
C ASN A 51 1.88 -10.47 1.36
N ILE A 52 1.84 -9.29 1.98
CA ILE A 52 0.99 -8.19 1.54
C ILE A 52 1.53 -7.58 0.24
N SER A 53 2.86 -7.41 0.13
CA SER A 53 3.49 -6.90 -1.08
C SER A 53 3.21 -7.79 -2.28
N ASP A 54 3.45 -9.09 -2.14
CA ASP A 54 3.23 -10.07 -3.22
C ASP A 54 1.76 -10.08 -3.64
N TYR A 55 0.83 -10.08 -2.69
CA TYR A 55 -0.60 -10.07 -2.99
C TYR A 55 -1.00 -8.84 -3.82
N LEU A 56 -0.62 -7.64 -3.38
CA LEU A 56 -0.99 -6.39 -4.04
C LEU A 56 -0.28 -6.24 -5.40
N LYS A 57 0.99 -6.59 -5.49
CA LYS A 57 1.78 -6.52 -6.73
C LYS A 57 1.28 -7.54 -7.77
N ASN A 58 0.98 -8.77 -7.36
CA ASN A 58 0.45 -9.79 -8.26
C ASN A 58 -0.95 -9.42 -8.77
N MET A 59 -1.78 -8.83 -7.93
CA MET A 59 -3.07 -8.29 -8.35
C MET A 59 -2.92 -7.17 -9.39
N CYS A 60 -1.99 -6.23 -9.19
CA CYS A 60 -1.67 -5.20 -10.19
C CYS A 60 -1.14 -5.82 -11.50
N SER A 61 -0.25 -6.81 -11.40
CA SER A 61 0.33 -7.52 -12.55
C SER A 61 -0.75 -8.23 -13.38
N TYR A 62 -1.73 -8.85 -12.72
CA TYR A 62 -2.88 -9.47 -13.40
C TYR A 62 -3.66 -8.46 -14.26
N LEU A 63 -3.75 -7.20 -13.81
CA LEU A 63 -4.41 -6.11 -14.51
C LEU A 63 -3.52 -5.43 -15.58
N GLY A 64 -2.29 -5.91 -15.77
CA GLY A 64 -1.33 -5.33 -16.71
C GLY A 64 -0.68 -4.03 -16.23
N ILE A 65 -0.72 -3.74 -14.91
CA ILE A 65 0.01 -2.63 -14.30
C ILE A 65 1.45 -3.10 -14.08
N GLU A 66 2.39 -2.48 -14.80
CA GLU A 66 3.81 -2.89 -14.82
C GLU A 66 4.60 -2.34 -13.62
N ASP A 67 4.19 -1.18 -13.11
CA ASP A 67 4.90 -0.48 -12.04
C ASP A 67 4.00 -0.36 -10.80
N ALA A 68 4.11 -1.35 -9.92
CA ALA A 68 3.37 -1.37 -8.66
C ALA A 68 4.32 -1.56 -7.48
N ASP A 69 4.20 -0.69 -6.47
CA ASP A 69 4.98 -0.81 -5.23
C ASP A 69 4.15 -0.56 -3.96
N VAL A 70 4.65 -1.08 -2.84
CA VAL A 70 4.00 -0.99 -1.53
C VAL A 70 4.97 -0.39 -0.52
N THR A 71 4.54 0.70 0.11
CA THR A 71 5.28 1.37 1.18
C THR A 71 4.54 1.17 2.50
N PHE A 72 5.25 0.64 3.50
CA PHE A 72 4.72 0.42 4.84
C PHE A 72 5.24 1.51 5.78
N LEU A 73 4.33 2.32 6.31
CA LEU A 73 4.62 3.25 7.41
C LEU A 73 4.36 2.53 8.72
N CYS A 74 5.41 2.15 9.44
CA CYS A 74 5.33 1.39 10.68
C CYS A 74 5.24 2.30 11.92
N ASN A 75 4.94 1.71 13.08
CA ASN A 75 4.79 2.41 14.37
C ASN A 75 3.68 3.46 14.41
N THR A 76 2.67 3.35 13.53
CA THR A 76 1.63 4.39 13.35
C THR A 76 0.61 4.49 14.48
N VAL A 77 0.69 3.60 15.47
CA VAL A 77 -0.12 3.65 16.69
C VAL A 77 0.80 3.95 17.86
N VAL A 78 0.46 4.96 18.65
CA VAL A 78 1.15 5.29 19.90
C VAL A 78 0.26 4.87 21.06
N PHE A 79 0.84 4.16 22.02
CA PHE A 79 0.16 3.77 23.26
C PHE A 79 0.26 4.91 24.28
N ASP A 80 -0.83 5.15 25.00
CA ASP A 80 -1.01 6.30 25.90
C ASP A 80 0.19 6.54 26.85
N GLY A 81 0.77 7.74 26.78
CA GLY A 81 1.79 8.23 27.71
C GLY A 81 3.00 8.91 27.06
N GLU A 82 3.26 8.64 25.78
CA GLU A 82 4.30 9.34 25.01
C GLU A 82 3.70 10.52 24.24
N GLU A 83 4.19 11.73 24.54
CA GLU A 83 3.83 12.92 23.80
C GLU A 83 4.39 12.77 22.37
N LEU A 84 3.50 12.50 21.42
CA LEU A 84 3.84 12.46 20.00
C LEU A 84 4.35 13.84 19.57
N HIS A 85 5.67 13.99 19.50
CA HIS A 85 6.25 15.19 18.97
C HIS A 85 5.84 15.34 17.49
N ALA A 86 5.46 16.55 17.09
CA ALA A 86 5.12 16.85 15.69
C ALA A 86 6.19 16.36 14.70
N SER A 87 7.46 16.29 15.13
CA SER A 87 8.59 15.71 14.38
C SER A 87 8.37 14.26 13.95
N TYR A 88 7.67 13.44 14.73
CA TYR A 88 7.36 12.05 14.38
C TYR A 88 6.41 11.98 13.18
N TYR A 89 5.28 12.70 13.23
CA TYR A 89 4.38 12.75 12.09
C TYR A 89 5.04 13.38 10.86
N GLN A 90 5.90 14.39 11.05
CA GLN A 90 6.68 14.95 9.95
C GLN A 90 7.64 13.92 9.34
N SER A 91 8.24 13.02 10.12
CA SER A 91 9.11 11.98 9.57
C SER A 91 8.33 10.96 8.73
N LEU A 92 7.13 10.56 9.15
CA LEU A 92 6.23 9.71 8.36
C LEU A 92 5.82 10.40 7.06
N LEU A 93 5.44 11.68 7.13
CA LEU A 93 5.07 12.46 5.96
C LEU A 93 6.25 12.66 5.00
N SER A 94 7.47 12.84 5.53
CA SER A 94 8.69 12.93 4.72
C SER A 94 8.92 11.64 3.93
N GLN A 95 8.80 10.47 4.56
CA GLN A 95 8.94 9.19 3.88
C GLN A 95 7.97 9.04 2.69
N VAL A 96 6.73 9.49 2.86
CA VAL A 96 5.74 9.48 1.76
C VAL A 96 6.10 10.47 0.67
N ARG A 97 6.59 11.66 1.01
CA ARG A 97 7.02 12.66 0.03
C ARG A 97 8.22 12.16 -0.78
N ASP A 98 9.23 11.63 -0.11
CA ASP A 98 10.42 11.07 -0.76
C ASP A 98 10.04 9.93 -1.72
N MET A 99 9.05 9.10 -1.34
CA MET A 99 8.49 8.07 -2.23
C MET A 99 7.79 8.68 -3.45
N VAL A 100 6.99 9.73 -3.29
CA VAL A 100 6.30 10.41 -4.40
C VAL A 100 7.30 11.10 -5.34
N ASP A 101 8.33 11.73 -4.80
CA ASP A 101 9.35 12.44 -5.57
C ASP A 101 10.25 11.50 -6.39
N ALA A 102 10.26 10.21 -6.06
CA ALA A 102 11.00 9.17 -6.79
C ALA A 102 10.23 8.51 -7.96
N LEU A 103 8.99 8.96 -8.27
CA LEU A 103 8.09 8.35 -9.29
C LEU A 103 8.24 8.91 -10.69
#